data_AF-A0A7L3YDG6-F1
#
_entry.id   AF-A0A7L3YDG6-F1
#
_cell.length_a   1.000
_cell.length_b   1.000
_cell.length_c   1.000
_cell.angle_alpha   90.00
_cell.angle_beta   90.00
_cell.angle_gamma   90.00
#
_symmetry.space_group_name_H-M   'P 1'
#
loop_
_entity.id
_entity.type
_entity.pdbx_description
1 polymer ?
#
loop_
_entity_poly.entity_id
_entity_poly.type
_entity_poly.pdbx_seq_one_letter_code
_entity_poly.pdbx_strand_id
1 'polypeptide(L)' 'DYPDLRKHNNCMAECLTPAIYSRLRDKMTPNGYTLDQCIQTGVDNPGHPFIKTV' A
#
# COMPACT_ATOMS: atom_id res chain seq x y z
N ASP A 1 2.12 -4.87 -11.29
CA ASP A 1 1.80 -5.15 -9.89
C ASP A 1 1.56 -3.89 -9.05
N TYR A 2 2.11 -2.73 -9.41
CA TYR A 2 1.80 -1.49 -8.68
C TYR A 2 0.27 -1.23 -8.62
N PRO A 3 -0.31 -1.02 -7.43
CA PRO A 3 -1.76 -0.90 -7.26
C PRO A 3 -2.30 0.41 -7.84
N ASP A 4 -3.53 0.37 -8.36
CA ASP A 4 -4.25 1.59 -8.73
C ASP A 4 -4.89 2.21 -7.49
N LEU A 5 -4.32 3.34 -7.06
CA LEU A 5 -4.68 4.04 -5.81
C LEU A 5 -5.35 5.40 -6.06
N ARG A 6 -5.78 5.68 -7.29
CA ARG A 6 -6.30 7.02 -7.69
C ARG A 6 -7.55 7.47 -6.93
N LYS A 7 -8.26 6.55 -6.27
CA LYS A 7 -9.50 6.82 -5.52
C LYS A 7 -9.38 6.49 -4.03
N HIS A 8 -8.16 6.33 -3.52
CA HIS A 8 -7.91 5.92 -2.15
C HIS A 8 -7.57 7.12 -1.28
N ASN A 9 -8.17 7.17 -0.09
CA ASN A 9 -7.91 8.16 0.93
C ASN A 9 -7.46 7.48 2.23
N ASN A 10 -6.24 6.92 2.19
CA ASN A 10 -5.54 6.38 3.35
C ASN A 10 -4.06 6.78 3.31
N CYS A 11 -3.36 6.68 4.44
CA CYS A 11 -1.97 7.12 4.57
C CYS A 11 -1.02 6.31 3.68
N MET A 12 -1.24 4.99 3.58
CA MET A 12 -0.48 4.13 2.69
C MET A 12 -0.54 4.63 1.24
N ALA A 13 -1.74 4.93 0.74
CA ALA A 13 -1.94 5.35 -0.65
C ALA A 13 -1.34 6.73 -0.97
N GLU A 14 -1.36 7.66 -0.01
CA GLU A 14 -0.74 8.98 -0.18
C GLU A 14 0.80 8.91 -0.20
N CYS A 15 1.38 7.99 0.57
CA CYS A 15 2.83 7.87 0.73
C CYS A 15 3.49 6.92 -0.29
N LEU A 16 2.74 5.95 -0.84
CA LEU A 16 3.31 4.94 -1.73
C LEU A 16 3.63 5.52 -3.11
N THR A 17 4.90 5.48 -3.50
CA THR A 17 5.33 5.88 -4.85
C THR A 17 5.80 4.67 -5.66
N PRO A 18 5.80 4.73 -7.01
CA PRO A 18 6.35 3.66 -7.84
C PRO A 18 7.81 3.32 -7.50
N ALA A 19 8.61 4.32 -7.13
CA ALA A 19 10.00 4.13 -6.73
C ALA A 19 10.14 3.35 -5.41
N ILE A 20 9.31 3.67 -4.40
CA ILE A 20 9.27 2.94 -3.12
C ILE A 20 8.82 1.49 -3.37
N TYR A 21 7.73 1.30 -4.13
CA TYR A 21 7.20 -0.02 -4.44
C TYR A 21 8.22 -0.88 -5.18
N SER A 22 8.84 -0.36 -6.25
CA SER A 22 9.86 -1.09 -7.01
C SER A 22 11.07 -1.49 -6.15
N ARG A 23 11.45 -0.66 -5.17
CA ARG A 23 12.59 -0.97 -4.28
C ARG A 23 12.29 -2.08 -3.28
N LEU A 24 11.01 -2.22 -2.89
CA LEU A 24 10.59 -3.08 -1.78
C LEU A 24 9.79 -4.31 -2.21
N ARG A 25 9.26 -4.36 -3.44
CA ARG A 25 8.36 -5.43 -3.93
C ARG A 25 8.94 -6.84 -3.78
N ASP A 26 10.26 -6.99 -3.97
CA ASP A 26 10.94 -8.29 -3.94
C ASP A 26 11.62 -8.56 -2.59
N LYS A 27 11.42 -7.68 -1.60
CA LYS A 27 11.93 -7.87 -0.24
C LYS A 27 10.94 -8.66 0.59
N MET A 28 11.49 -9.51 1.44
CA MET A 28 10.74 -10.39 2.31
C MET A 28 11.39 -10.42 3.70
N THR A 29 10.59 -10.49 4.75
CA THR A 29 11.10 -10.73 6.10
C THR A 29 11.59 -12.18 6.23
N PRO A 30 12.39 -12.53 7.26
CA PRO A 30 12.81 -13.92 7.48
C PRO A 30 11.64 -14.91 7.62
N ASN A 31 10.46 -14.43 8.02
CA ASN A 31 9.24 -15.22 8.16
C ASN A 31 8.35 -15.22 6.90
N GLY A 32 8.83 -14.69 5.78
CA GLY A 32 8.09 -14.75 4.53
C GLY A 32 7.15 -13.58 4.25
N TYR A 33 7.12 -12.53 5.09
CA TYR A 33 6.17 -11.43 4.93
C TYR A 33 6.65 -10.41 3.89
N THR A 34 5.76 -9.99 3.00
CA THR A 34 6.05 -9.15 1.83
C THR A 34 5.42 -7.77 1.93
N LEU A 35 5.87 -6.84 1.08
CA LEU A 35 5.25 -5.51 0.99
C LEU A 35 3.77 -5.59 0.61
N ASP A 36 3.41 -6.47 -0.34
CA ASP A 36 2.02 -6.60 -0.81
C ASP A 36 1.09 -7.00 0.33
N GLN A 37 1.53 -7.93 1.20
CA GLN A 37 0.77 -8.31 2.39
C GLN A 37 0.60 -7.15 3.38
N CYS A 38 1.62 -6.31 3.57
CA CYS A 38 1.52 -5.12 4.43
C CYS A 38 0.45 -4.13 3.94
N ILE A 39 0.40 -3.88 2.62
CA ILE A 39 -0.43 -2.81 2.05
C ILE A 39 -1.82 -3.28 1.63
N GLN A 40 -2.06 -4.60 1.59
CA GLN A 40 -3.28 -5.20 1.07
C GLN A 40 -4.56 -4.56 1.65
N THR A 41 -4.60 -4.32 2.97
CA THR A 41 -5.76 -3.68 3.60
C THR A 41 -6.02 -2.26 3.08
N GLY A 42 -4.96 -1.48 2.83
CA GLY A 42 -5.07 -0.13 2.28
C GLY A 42 -5.35 -0.13 0.77
N VAL A 43 -5.06 -1.22 0.05
CA VAL A 43 -5.43 -1.38 -1.36
C VAL A 43 -6.90 -1.79 -1.49
N ASP A 44 -7.38 -2.71 -0.66
CA ASP A 44 -8.76 -3.20 -0.72
C ASP A 44 -9.78 -2.20 -0.16
N ASN A 45 -9.35 -1.36 0.80
CA ASN A 45 -10.20 -0.39 1.46
C ASN A 45 -9.83 1.05 1.04
N PRO A 46 -10.52 1.63 0.04
CA PRO A 46 -10.24 2.99 -0.44
C PRO A 46 -10.50 4.09 0.60
N GLY A 47 -11.07 3.74 1.75
CA GLY A 47 -11.30 4.67 2.86
C GLY A 47 -12.56 5.50 2.67
N HIS A 48 -12.61 6.64 3.37
CA HIS A 48 -13.77 7.53 3.38
C HIS A 48 -13.32 8.97 3.08
N PRO A 49 -14.11 9.81 2.39
CA PRO A 49 -13.70 11.18 2.01
C PRO A 49 -13.35 12.07 3.20
N PHE A 50 -13.91 11.81 4.38
CA PHE A 50 -13.78 12.66 5.56
C PHE A 50 -12.99 12.03 6.71
N ILE A 51 -12.66 10.74 6.62
CA ILE A 51 -11.92 10.01 7.66
C ILE A 51 -10.82 9.22 6.98
N LYS A 52 -9.58 9.46 7.41
CA LYS A 52 -8.39 8.84 6.83
C LYS A 52 -7.92 7.69 7.71
N THR A 53 -7.88 6.50 7.13
CA THR A 53 -7.28 5.32 7.77
C THR A 53 -5.80 5.26 7.44
N VAL A 54 -5.05 4.42 8.18
CA VAL A 54 -3.65 4.12 7.83
C VAL A 54 -3.60 3.35 6.51
#